data_AF-A0A1H7GCA8-F1
#
_entry.id   AF-A0A1H7GCA8-F1
#
_cell.length_a   1.000
_cell.length_b   1.000
_cell.length_c   1.000
_cell.angle_alpha   90.00
_cell.angle_beta   90.00
_cell.angle_gamma   90.00
#
_symmetry.space_group_name_H-M   'P 1'
#
loop_
_entity.id
_entity.type
_entity.pdbx_description
1 polymer ?
#
loop_
_entity_poly.entity_id
_entity_poly.type
_entity_poly.pdbx_seq_one_letter_code
_entity_poly.pdbx_strand_id
1 'polypeptide(L)' 'MKIGVVTGSIRPNRVNKGVADWVLTIAEEYGGVDYGLIDIKSFDLPLFEKPVAPA' A
#
# COMPACT_ATOMS: atom_id res chain seq x y z
N MET A 1 19.55 -5.78 2.69
CA MET A 1 18.22 -5.94 3.33
C MET A 1 17.24 -5.06 2.57
N LYS A 2 15.97 -5.48 2.41
CA LYS A 2 14.93 -4.69 1.74
C LYS A 2 13.74 -4.49 2.67
N ILE A 3 13.15 -3.30 2.66
CA ILE A 3 11.94 -2.98 3.42
C ILE A 3 10.85 -2.50 2.46
N GLY A 4 9.69 -3.16 2.52
CA GLY A 4 8.54 -2.83 1.69
C GLY A 4 7.49 -2.02 2.45
N VAL A 5 7.10 -0.87 1.92
CA VAL A 5 5.89 -0.14 2.33
C VAL A 5 4.72 -0.71 1.53
N VAL A 6 3.72 -1.29 2.19
CA VAL A 6 2.60 -1.97 1.52
C VAL A 6 1.31 -1.16 1.66
N THR A 7 0.62 -0.89 0.55
CA THR A 7 -0.69 -0.23 0.62
C THR A 7 -1.76 -1.22 1.15
N GLY A 8 -2.62 -0.78 2.07
CA GLY A 8 -3.61 -1.66 2.71
C GLY A 8 -5.00 -1.75 2.06
N SER A 9 -5.20 -1.19 0.86
CA SER A 9 -6.53 -1.09 0.23
C SER A 9 -6.40 -1.01 -1.29
N ILE A 10 -7.31 -1.67 -2.00
CA ILE A 10 -7.51 -1.58 -3.45
C ILE A 10 -8.73 -0.74 -3.85
N ARG A 11 -9.47 -0.18 -2.88
CA ARG A 11 -10.72 0.55 -3.14
C ARG A 11 -10.46 1.75 -4.08
N PRO A 12 -11.42 2.11 -4.97
CA PRO A 12 -11.23 3.19 -5.96
C PRO A 12 -10.79 4.54 -5.36
N ASN A 13 -11.41 4.95 -4.23
CA ASN A 13 -11.18 6.25 -3.58
C ASN A 13 -10.24 6.16 -2.36
N ARG A 14 -9.24 5.29 -2.44
CA ARG A 14 -8.29 5.10 -1.35
C ARG A 14 -7.32 6.28 -1.22
N VAL A 15 -7.06 6.70 0.02
CA VAL A 15 -6.08 7.75 0.37
C VAL A 15 -4.70 7.14 0.69
N ASN A 16 -4.66 5.84 0.98
CA ASN A 16 -3.47 5.13 1.44
C ASN A 16 -2.27 5.20 0.47
N LYS A 17 -2.46 5.37 -0.84
CA LYS A 17 -1.33 5.49 -1.78
C LYS A 17 -0.49 6.73 -1.49
N GLY A 18 -1.12 7.89 -1.31
CA GLY A 18 -0.40 9.12 -0.99
C GLY A 18 0.28 9.07 0.38
N VAL A 19 -0.35 8.44 1.37
CA VAL A 19 0.28 8.22 2.69
C VAL A 19 1.48 7.27 2.57
N ALA A 20 1.38 6.21 1.77
CA ALA A 20 2.46 5.26 1.57
C ALA A 20 3.64 5.87 0.79
N ASP A 21 3.37 6.74 -0.18
CA ASP A 21 4.41 7.53 -0.86
C ASP A 21 5.15 8.45 0.12
N TRP A 22 4.40 9.17 0.97
CA TRP A 22 4.99 10.03 2.00
C TRP A 22 5.86 9.24 3.00
N VAL A 23 5.40 8.06 3.42
CA VAL A 23 6.19 7.16 4.29
C VAL A 23 7.46 6.68 3.59
N LEU A 24 7.39 6.33 2.29
CA LEU A 24 8.57 5.92 1.53
C LEU A 24 9.62 7.04 1.49
N THR A 25 9.20 8.29 1.23
CA THR A 25 10.11 9.44 1.24
C THR A 25 10.82 9.60 2.58
N ILE A 26 10.11 9.47 3.70
CA ILE A 26 10.72 9.52 5.03
C ILE A 26 11.66 8.33 5.25
N ALA A 27 11.28 7.14 4.82
CA ALA A 27 12.08 5.93 5.02
C ALA A 27 13.43 6.02 4.26
N GLU A 28 13.43 6.56 3.05
CA GLU A 28 14.63 6.78 2.24
C GLU A 28 15.64 7.72 2.92
N GLU A 29 15.20 8.65 3.77
CA GLU A 29 16.09 9.54 4.54
C GLU A 29 16.95 8.78 5.57
N TYR A 30 16.49 7.65 6.10
CA TYR A 30 17.25 6.85 7.06
C TYR A 30 18.40 6.05 6.43
N GLY A 31 18.31 5.76 5.12
CA GLY A 31 19.34 5.04 4.37
C GLY A 31 19.68 3.65 4.93
N GLY A 32 20.79 3.07 4.44
CA GLY A 32 21.33 1.80 4.94
C GLY A 32 20.60 0.53 4.48
N VAL A 33 19.39 0.66 3.92
CA VAL A 33 18.63 -0.45 3.31
C VAL A 33 17.90 0.05 2.06
N ASP A 34 17.47 -0.89 1.22
CA ASP A 34 16.69 -0.61 0.01
C ASP A 34 15.20 -0.56 0.38
N TYR A 35 14.54 0.57 0.11
CA TYR A 35 13.13 0.79 0.41
C TYR A 35 12.31 0.75 -0.89
N GLY A 36 11.12 0.17 -0.82
CA GLY A 36 10.23 0.11 -1.97
C GLY A 36 8.76 0.17 -1.59
N LEU A 37 7.95 0.68 -2.50
CA LEU A 37 6.49 0.69 -2.37
C LEU A 37 5.87 -0.50 -3.10
N ILE A 38 5.01 -1.24 -2.40
CA ILE A 38 4.17 -2.30 -2.95
C ILE A 38 2.73 -1.82 -2.92
N ASP A 39 2.21 -1.51 -4.10
CA ASP A 39 0.81 -1.12 -4.24
C ASP A 39 -0.07 -2.33 -4.57
N ILE A 40 -0.84 -2.82 -3.59
CA ILE A 40 -1.64 -4.04 -3.75
C ILE A 40 -2.73 -3.94 -4.84
N LYS A 41 -3.07 -2.73 -5.32
CA LYS A 41 -4.02 -2.56 -6.44
C LYS A 41 -3.44 -2.99 -7.78
N SER A 42 -2.12 -3.04 -7.95
CA SER A 42 -1.51 -3.55 -9.19
C SER A 42 -1.63 -5.07 -9.33
N PHE A 43 -2.04 -5.77 -8.27
CA PHE A 43 -2.14 -7.23 -8.23
C PHE A 43 -3.56 -7.76 -8.52
N ASP A 44 -4.47 -6.88 -8.96
CA ASP A 44 -5.85 -7.22 -9.34
C ASP A 44 -6.57 -8.13 -8.32
N LEU A 45 -6.41 -7.79 -7.03
CA LEU A 45 -6.96 -8.60 -5.94
C LEU A 45 -8.50 -8.55 -5.95
N PRO A 46 -9.19 -9.68 -5.68
CA PRO A 46 -10.63 -9.69 -5.59
C PRO A 46 -11.10 -8.83 -4.40
N LEU A 47 -11.88 -7.80 -4.70
CA LEU A 47 -12.51 -6.98 -3.68
C LEU A 47 -13.72 -7.73 -3.12
N PHE A 48 -13.59 -8.36 -1.94
CA PHE A 48 -14.65 -9.12 -1.26
C PHE A 48 -15.24 -10.26 -2.12
N GLU A 49 -14.66 -11.46 -2.06
CA GLU A 49 -15.18 -12.64 -2.78
C GLU A 49 -16.64 -13.05 -2.42
N LYS A 50 -17.26 -12.48 -1.37
CA LYS A 50 -18.66 -12.73 -0.99
C LYS A 50 -19.37 -11.46 -0.49
N PRO A 51 -20.69 -11.35 -0.65
CA PRO A 51 -21.45 -10.17 -0.23
C PRO A 51 -21.40 -10.01 1.28
N VAL A 52 -20.89 -8.87 1.75
CA VAL A 52 -21.11 -8.41 3.13
C VAL A 52 -22.34 -7.53 3.08
N ALA A 53 -23.41 -7.93 3.79
CA ALA A 53 -24.58 -7.08 3.95
C ALA A 53 -24.16 -5.76 4.64
N PRO A 54 -24.72 -4.61 4.22
CA PRO A 54 -24.40 -3.33 4.85
C PRO A 54 -24.78 -3.33 6.34
N ALA A 55 -24.03 -2.57 7.14
CA ALA A 55 -24.37 -2.24 8.51
C ALA A 55 -25.27 -1.00 8.56
#